data_AF-W4VGA5-F1
#
_entry.id   AF-W4VGA5-F1
#
_cell.length_a   1.000
_cell.length_b   1.000
_cell.length_c   1.000
_cell.angle_alpha   90.00
_cell.angle_beta   90.00
_cell.angle_gamma   90.00
#
_symmetry.space_group_name_H-M   'P 1'
#
loop_
_entity.id
_entity.type
_entity.pdbx_description
1 polymer ?
#
loop_
_entity_poly.entity_id
_entity_poly.type
_entity_poly.pdbx_seq_one_letter_code
_entity_poly.pdbx_strand_id
1 'polypeptide(L)'
;MGGNSPGALKEYWETFYKYPRLQGGFVWEWMDHGIRKSTADGEEYFAYGGDFGDQPNDSNFVMDGLVMSDHNPSPALLEYKKVLEPVKIDWHNKTVEVTNRYDFISLDHLQLAWSLEADGKIIDTGMISLSEIPPLAIQRK
;
A
#
# COMPACT_ATOMS: atom_id res chain seq x y z
N MET A 1 11.93 11.83 -13.01
CA MET A 1 11.66 10.40 -12.79
C MET A 1 10.76 10.32 -11.57
N GLY A 2 9.50 9.94 -11.74
CA GLY A 2 8.47 9.90 -10.68
C GLY A 2 7.15 9.58 -11.39
N GLY A 3 6.48 8.49 -11.02
CA GLY A 3 5.26 8.03 -11.68
C GLY A 3 5.10 6.51 -11.74
N ASN A 4 6.22 5.75 -11.84
CA ASN A 4 6.24 4.29 -11.71
C ASN A 4 7.32 3.87 -10.69
N SER A 5 7.11 4.30 -9.44
CA SER A 5 8.00 4.12 -8.29
C SER A 5 7.11 4.16 -7.03
N PRO A 6 7.48 3.52 -5.91
CA PRO A 6 8.73 2.79 -5.65
C PRO A 6 8.68 1.30 -5.99
N GLY A 7 9.74 0.83 -6.64
CA GLY A 7 10.06 -0.59 -6.73
C GLY A 7 10.67 -1.13 -5.43
N ALA A 8 10.69 -2.44 -5.28
CA ALA A 8 11.33 -3.17 -4.17
C ALA A 8 10.77 -2.94 -2.75
N LEU A 9 9.54 -2.41 -2.62
CA LEU A 9 8.89 -2.20 -1.31
C LEU A 9 8.83 -3.48 -0.47
N LYS A 10 8.52 -4.61 -1.13
CA LYS A 10 8.39 -5.91 -0.49
C LYS A 10 9.71 -6.35 0.16
N GLU A 11 10.82 -6.25 -0.56
CA GLU A 11 12.15 -6.68 -0.12
C GLU A 11 12.63 -5.89 1.09
N TYR A 12 12.36 -4.58 1.13
CA TYR A 12 12.64 -3.76 2.32
C TYR A 12 11.82 -4.22 3.52
N TRP A 13 10.50 -4.42 3.34
CA TRP A 13 9.63 -4.78 4.45
C TRP A 13 9.89 -6.20 4.98
N GLU A 14 10.19 -7.15 4.10
CA GLU A 14 10.67 -8.47 4.49
C GLU A 14 11.99 -8.38 5.29
N THR A 15 12.88 -7.48 4.91
CA THR A 15 14.12 -7.21 5.64
C THR A 15 13.85 -6.61 7.03
N PHE A 16 12.88 -5.71 7.15
CA PHE A 16 12.46 -5.14 8.43
C PHE A 16 11.91 -6.20 9.38
N TYR A 17 11.06 -7.10 8.90
CA TYR A 17 10.57 -8.21 9.73
C TYR A 17 11.65 -9.24 10.06
N LYS A 18 12.69 -9.38 9.24
CA LYS A 18 13.78 -10.34 9.45
C LYS A 18 14.77 -9.90 10.53
N TYR A 19 15.06 -8.61 10.65
CA TYR A 19 16.11 -8.10 11.53
C TYR A 19 15.54 -7.19 12.62
N PRO A 20 15.54 -7.60 13.90
CA PRO A 20 14.92 -6.82 14.99
C PRO A 20 15.45 -5.40 15.20
N ARG A 21 16.64 -5.09 14.69
CA ARG A 21 17.24 -3.75 14.75
C ARG A 21 16.67 -2.79 13.70
N LEU A 22 15.94 -3.29 12.71
CA LEU A 22 15.31 -2.47 11.67
C LEU A 22 13.85 -2.24 12.06
N GLN A 23 13.50 -0.98 12.32
CA GLN A 23 12.22 -0.61 12.89
C GLN A 23 11.20 -0.09 11.86
N GLY A 24 11.50 -0.28 10.56
CA GLY A 24 10.70 0.25 9.46
C GLY A 24 11.42 1.35 8.68
N GLY A 25 10.64 2.15 7.96
CA GLY A 25 11.11 3.27 7.16
C GLY A 25 9.98 4.19 6.73
N PHE A 26 10.33 5.37 6.25
CA PHE A 26 9.41 6.37 5.74
C PHE A 26 9.54 6.44 4.22
N VAL A 27 8.43 6.24 3.50
CA VAL A 27 8.41 6.44 2.04
C VAL A 27 8.48 7.92 1.75
N TRP A 28 9.32 8.28 0.79
CA TRP A 28 9.33 9.59 0.17
C TRP A 28 8.50 9.56 -1.12
N GLU A 29 7.43 10.32 -1.26
CA GLU A 29 6.72 11.05 -0.20
C GLU A 29 5.21 10.81 -0.24
N TRP A 30 4.44 11.51 0.62
CA TRP A 30 3.01 11.25 0.72
C TRP A 30 2.27 11.67 -0.55
N MET A 31 2.50 12.89 -1.03
CA MET A 31 1.72 13.47 -2.11
C MET A 31 2.56 14.27 -3.10
N ASP A 32 2.12 14.31 -4.34
CA ASP A 32 2.66 15.19 -5.37
C ASP A 32 2.38 16.66 -5.02
N HIS A 33 3.36 17.54 -5.23
CA HIS A 33 3.25 18.98 -5.00
C HIS A 33 2.92 19.78 -6.28
N GLY A 34 2.12 19.20 -7.17
CA GLY A 34 1.59 19.87 -8.35
C GLY A 34 0.61 20.98 -7.99
N ILE A 35 0.73 22.12 -8.68
CA ILE A 35 -0.13 23.29 -8.48
C ILE A 35 -1.14 23.35 -9.63
N ARG A 36 -2.43 23.46 -9.32
CA ARG A 36 -3.48 23.51 -10.34
C ARG A 36 -3.32 24.74 -11.25
N LYS A 37 -3.35 24.51 -12.57
CA LYS A 37 -3.32 25.53 -13.62
C LYS A 37 -4.28 25.15 -14.73
N SER A 38 -4.68 26.12 -15.54
CA SER A 38 -5.53 25.91 -16.71
C SER A 38 -4.79 26.28 -17.99
N THR A 39 -5.02 25.53 -19.06
CA THR A 39 -4.58 25.91 -20.41
C THR A 39 -5.41 27.10 -20.93
N ALA A 40 -5.00 27.70 -22.05
CA ALA A 40 -5.79 28.76 -22.71
C ALA A 40 -7.20 28.28 -23.12
N ASP A 41 -7.34 26.96 -23.30
CA ASP A 41 -8.55 26.29 -23.77
C ASP A 41 -9.45 25.89 -22.58
N GLY A 42 -8.99 26.10 -21.33
CA GLY A 42 -9.74 25.86 -20.10
C GLY A 42 -9.49 24.50 -19.43
N GLU A 43 -8.65 23.64 -20.00
CA GLU A 43 -8.32 22.33 -19.41
C GLU A 43 -7.46 22.49 -18.16
N GLU A 44 -7.89 21.89 -17.04
CA GLU A 44 -7.12 21.89 -15.79
C GLU A 44 -6.02 20.82 -15.81
N TYR A 45 -4.86 21.17 -15.26
CA TYR A 45 -3.75 20.25 -15.04
C TYR A 45 -2.96 20.64 -13.79
N PHE A 46 -2.11 19.73 -13.31
CA PHE A 46 -1.18 19.99 -12.23
C PHE A 46 0.19 20.39 -12.80
N ALA A 47 0.52 21.66 -12.65
CA ALA A 47 1.77 22.27 -13.08
C ALA A 47 2.89 22.04 -12.04
N TYR A 48 4.13 21.98 -12.52
CA TYR A 48 5.33 21.80 -11.68
C TYR A 48 6.44 22.80 -12.08
N GLY A 49 7.68 22.61 -11.60
CA GLY A 49 8.79 23.52 -11.88
C GLY A 49 8.99 23.78 -13.38
N GLY A 50 9.17 25.05 -13.76
CA GLY A 50 9.26 25.50 -15.15
C GLY A 50 7.93 25.94 -15.77
N ASP A 51 6.78 25.44 -15.31
CA ASP A 51 5.47 25.86 -15.83
C ASP A 51 5.09 27.30 -15.40
N PHE A 52 5.84 27.89 -14.49
CA PHE A 52 5.66 29.25 -13.99
C PHE A 52 6.71 30.24 -14.54
N GLY A 53 7.56 29.79 -15.46
CA GLY A 53 8.65 30.60 -16.02
C GLY A 53 9.85 30.78 -15.07
N ASP A 54 9.88 30.00 -14.00
CA ASP A 54 10.93 29.97 -12.97
C ASP A 54 12.25 29.38 -13.51
N GLN A 55 13.36 30.04 -13.17
CA GLN A 55 14.72 29.66 -13.57
C GLN A 55 15.73 29.99 -12.45
N PRO A 56 16.52 29.01 -11.96
CA PRO A 56 16.50 27.59 -12.33
C PRO A 56 15.26 26.86 -11.77
N ASN A 57 14.98 25.65 -12.27
CA ASN A 57 13.96 24.74 -11.73
C ASN A 57 14.38 23.26 -11.89
N ASP A 58 13.76 22.38 -11.10
CA ASP A 58 13.99 20.93 -11.11
C ASP A 58 12.84 20.14 -11.76
N SER A 59 12.06 20.80 -12.63
CA SER A 59 10.99 20.17 -13.42
C SER A 59 9.99 19.37 -12.55
N ASN A 60 9.72 18.12 -12.91
CA ASN A 60 8.72 17.27 -12.25
C ASN A 60 9.27 16.52 -11.02
N PHE A 61 10.39 16.94 -10.44
CA PHE A 61 10.95 16.29 -9.25
C PHE A 61 9.99 16.35 -8.06
N VAL A 62 9.09 17.34 -8.03
CA VAL A 62 8.04 17.53 -7.03
C VAL A 62 6.81 16.64 -7.22
N MET A 63 6.82 15.77 -8.24
CA MET A 63 5.73 14.84 -8.58
C MET A 63 6.17 13.40 -8.27
N ASP A 64 6.48 13.14 -7.00
CA ASP A 64 7.07 11.91 -6.48
C ASP A 64 6.28 11.30 -5.29
N GLY A 65 5.00 11.64 -5.15
CA GLY A 65 4.12 11.18 -4.09
C GLY A 65 3.48 9.81 -4.33
N LEU A 66 3.09 9.15 -3.23
CA LEU A 66 2.19 7.99 -3.26
C LEU A 66 0.74 8.39 -3.63
N VAL A 67 0.41 9.66 -3.51
CA VAL A 67 -0.90 10.23 -3.76
C VAL A 67 -0.75 11.40 -4.74
N MET A 68 -1.65 11.49 -5.71
CA MET A 68 -1.66 12.61 -6.66
C MET A 68 -2.02 13.93 -5.96
N SER A 69 -1.77 15.06 -6.61
CA SER A 69 -2.02 16.40 -6.04
C SER A 69 -3.48 16.70 -5.71
N ASP A 70 -4.43 15.95 -6.26
CA ASP A 70 -5.86 15.98 -5.92
C ASP A 70 -6.29 14.98 -4.85
N HIS A 71 -5.32 14.33 -4.20
CA HIS A 71 -5.48 13.27 -3.21
C HIS A 71 -5.98 11.92 -3.77
N ASN A 72 -5.98 11.72 -5.08
CA ASN A 72 -6.26 10.41 -5.65
C ASN A 72 -5.10 9.42 -5.40
N PRO A 73 -5.37 8.21 -4.89
CA PRO A 73 -4.35 7.18 -4.71
C PRO A 73 -3.63 6.83 -6.01
N SER A 74 -2.30 6.79 -5.99
CA SER A 74 -1.54 6.17 -7.08
C SER A 74 -1.58 4.64 -6.97
N PRO A 75 -1.24 3.90 -8.05
CA PRO A 75 -1.00 2.46 -7.96
C PRO A 75 0.05 2.08 -6.91
N ALA A 76 1.07 2.92 -6.70
CA ALA A 76 2.11 2.69 -5.71
C ALA A 76 1.57 2.67 -4.27
N LEU A 77 0.54 3.46 -3.95
CA LEU A 77 -0.10 3.43 -2.64
C LEU A 77 -0.81 2.08 -2.38
N LEU A 78 -1.37 1.46 -3.42
CA LEU A 78 -2.02 0.15 -3.30
C LEU A 78 -0.98 -0.95 -2.99
N GLU A 79 0.16 -0.92 -3.66
CA GLU A 79 1.29 -1.82 -3.36
C GLU A 79 1.83 -1.59 -1.95
N TYR A 80 2.00 -0.32 -1.55
CA TYR A 80 2.44 0.05 -0.21
C TYR A 80 1.48 -0.48 0.87
N LYS A 81 0.17 -0.30 0.69
CA LYS A 81 -0.86 -0.84 1.58
C LYS A 81 -0.73 -2.36 1.74
N LYS A 82 -0.49 -3.10 0.65
CA LYS A 82 -0.33 -4.56 0.70
C LYS A 82 0.94 -4.97 1.44
N VAL A 83 2.06 -4.30 1.17
CA VAL A 83 3.35 -4.58 1.83
C VAL A 83 3.27 -4.35 3.35
N LEU A 84 2.52 -3.33 3.78
CA LEU A 84 2.35 -2.96 5.18
C LEU A 84 1.28 -3.78 5.93
N GLU A 85 0.61 -4.73 5.28
CA GLU A 85 -0.54 -5.39 5.89
C GLU A 85 -0.19 -6.02 7.26
N PRO A 86 -0.97 -5.72 8.32
CA PRO A 86 -0.69 -6.21 9.66
C PRO A 86 -1.17 -7.65 9.88
N VAL A 87 -1.85 -8.24 8.89
CA VAL A 87 -2.31 -9.63 8.92
C VAL A 87 -1.85 -10.29 7.64
N LYS A 88 -0.95 -11.27 7.76
CA LYS A 88 -0.49 -12.06 6.62
C LYS A 88 -1.28 -13.36 6.58
N ILE A 89 -1.74 -13.75 5.39
CA ILE A 89 -2.46 -14.99 5.14
C ILE A 89 -1.67 -15.80 4.12
N ASP A 90 -1.29 -17.01 4.49
CA ASP A 90 -0.64 -17.99 3.60
C ASP A 90 -1.55 -19.22 3.45
N TRP A 91 -1.76 -19.70 2.23
CA TRP A 91 -2.58 -20.89 1.96
C TRP A 91 -1.70 -22.13 1.82
N HIS A 92 -2.03 -23.17 2.60
CA HIS A 92 -1.35 -24.46 2.59
C HIS A 92 -2.39 -25.58 2.48
N ASN A 93 -2.64 -26.07 1.26
CA ASN A 93 -3.45 -27.28 0.99
C ASN A 93 -4.64 -27.49 1.95
N LYS A 94 -5.74 -26.77 1.71
CA LYS A 94 -6.98 -26.78 2.52
C LYS A 94 -6.91 -26.09 3.88
N THR A 95 -5.76 -25.55 4.27
CA THR A 95 -5.56 -24.82 5.53
C THR A 95 -5.05 -23.41 5.23
N VAL A 96 -5.50 -22.42 5.99
CA VAL A 96 -4.90 -21.07 5.98
C VAL A 96 -4.01 -20.89 7.20
N GLU A 97 -2.83 -20.34 7.02
CA GLU A 97 -1.98 -19.85 8.10
C GLU A 97 -2.13 -18.33 8.19
N VAL A 98 -2.52 -17.85 9.38
CA VAL A 98 -2.76 -16.45 9.68
C VAL A 98 -1.67 -15.97 10.64
N THR A 99 -0.92 -14.96 10.22
CA THR A 99 0.09 -14.29 11.05
C THR A 99 -0.42 -12.92 11.48
N ASN A 100 -0.52 -12.70 12.79
CA ASN A 100 -0.78 -11.39 13.36
C ASN A 100 0.54 -10.62 13.53
N ARG A 101 0.69 -9.50 12.81
CA ARG A 101 1.85 -8.60 12.88
C ARG A 101 1.58 -7.33 13.70
N TYR A 102 0.40 -7.19 14.32
CA TYR A 102 0.22 -6.14 15.31
C TYR A 102 1.14 -6.39 16.51
N ASP A 103 1.72 -5.32 17.03
CA ASP A 103 2.60 -5.37 18.20
C ASP A 103 1.83 -5.55 19.52
N PHE A 104 0.58 -5.08 19.58
CA PHE A 104 -0.16 -4.96 20.85
C PHE A 104 -1.57 -5.54 20.86
N ILE A 105 -2.25 -5.62 19.70
CA ILE A 105 -3.66 -6.02 19.63
C ILE A 105 -3.83 -7.43 19.02
N SER A 106 -4.87 -8.12 19.46
CA SER A 106 -5.34 -9.37 18.84
C SER A 106 -6.04 -9.08 17.50
N LEU A 107 -6.52 -10.13 16.84
CA LEU A 107 -7.33 -10.02 15.62
C LEU A 107 -8.85 -10.06 15.89
N ASP A 108 -9.28 -9.78 17.13
CA ASP A 108 -10.70 -9.84 17.52
C ASP A 108 -11.59 -8.85 16.75
N HIS A 109 -11.00 -7.78 16.19
CA HIS A 109 -11.67 -6.78 15.36
C HIS A 109 -11.78 -7.18 13.87
N LEU A 110 -11.28 -8.35 13.49
CA LEU A 110 -11.22 -8.79 12.09
C LEU A 110 -11.91 -10.13 11.87
N GLN A 111 -12.41 -10.31 10.65
CA GLN A 111 -12.91 -11.58 10.15
C GLN A 111 -12.20 -11.93 8.85
N LEU A 112 -11.89 -13.21 8.66
CA LEU A 112 -11.36 -13.70 7.39
C LEU A 112 -12.53 -14.11 6.50
N ALA A 113 -12.78 -13.32 5.45
CA ALA A 113 -13.71 -13.69 4.39
C ALA A 113 -12.96 -14.43 3.27
N TRP A 114 -13.55 -15.50 2.75
CA TRP A 114 -13.00 -16.26 1.63
C TRP A 114 -14.07 -16.57 0.58
N SER A 115 -13.62 -16.74 -0.65
CA SER A 115 -14.45 -17.16 -1.79
C SER A 115 -13.67 -18.16 -2.64
N LEU A 116 -14.34 -19.24 -3.05
CA LEU A 116 -13.86 -20.17 -4.06
C LEU A 116 -14.49 -19.80 -5.40
N GLU A 117 -13.65 -19.54 -6.39
CA GLU A 117 -14.09 -19.12 -7.72
C GLU A 117 -13.57 -20.09 -8.80
N ALA A 118 -14.41 -20.41 -9.78
CA ALA A 118 -13.99 -21.03 -11.04
C ALA A 118 -14.66 -20.31 -12.21
N ASP A 119 -13.89 -20.00 -13.24
CA ASP A 119 -14.37 -19.36 -14.48
C ASP A 119 -15.22 -18.09 -14.24
N GLY A 120 -14.80 -17.22 -13.31
CA GLY A 120 -15.53 -16.00 -13.00
C GLY A 120 -16.77 -16.19 -12.11
N LYS A 121 -17.03 -17.42 -11.65
CA LYS A 121 -18.21 -17.76 -10.84
C LYS A 121 -17.81 -18.22 -9.46
N ILE A 122 -18.40 -17.58 -8.45
CA ILE A 122 -18.28 -17.99 -7.06
C ILE A 122 -19.01 -19.32 -6.88
N ILE A 123 -18.25 -20.35 -6.47
CA ILE A 123 -18.75 -21.69 -6.15
C ILE A 123 -19.14 -21.77 -4.68
N ASP A 124 -18.34 -21.14 -3.81
CA ASP A 124 -18.54 -21.20 -2.37
C ASP A 124 -17.92 -19.97 -1.69
N THR A 125 -18.40 -19.62 -0.51
CA THR A 125 -17.91 -18.49 0.30
C THR A 125 -18.05 -18.79 1.77
N GLY A 126 -17.25 -18.11 2.60
CA GLY A 126 -17.45 -18.19 4.04
C GLY A 126 -16.72 -17.11 4.80
N MET A 127 -16.95 -17.12 6.10
CA MET A 127 -16.27 -16.27 7.06
C MET A 127 -15.69 -17.14 8.18
N ILE A 128 -14.46 -16.84 8.59
CA ILE A 128 -13.76 -17.50 9.68
C ILE A 128 -13.43 -16.44 10.74
N SER A 129 -13.77 -16.76 12.00
CA SER A 129 -13.41 -15.88 13.11
C SER A 129 -11.90 -15.92 13.37
N LEU A 130 -11.28 -14.74 13.38
CA LEU A 130 -9.87 -14.56 13.75
C LEU A 130 -9.68 -14.24 15.24
N SER A 131 -10.74 -14.35 16.02
CA SER A 131 -10.70 -14.13 17.46
C SER A 131 -9.58 -14.93 18.13
N GLU A 132 -9.02 -14.37 19.18
CA GLU A 132 -8.01 -14.98 20.05
C GLU A 132 -6.65 -15.25 19.39
N ILE A 133 -6.36 -14.70 18.21
CA ILE A 133 -4.99 -14.66 17.68
C ILE A 133 -4.25 -13.49 18.36
N PRO A 134 -3.32 -13.74 19.31
CA PRO A 134 -2.63 -12.68 20.04
C PRO A 134 -1.64 -11.92 19.13
N PRO A 135 -1.17 -10.73 19.55
CA PRO A 135 -0.13 -10.01 18.82
C PRO A 135 1.10 -10.88 18.56
N LEU A 136 1.74 -10.68 17.40
CA LEU A 136 2.96 -11.37 16.96
C LEU A 136 2.85 -12.91 16.86
N ALA A 137 1.65 -13.47 16.79
CA ALA A 137 1.42 -14.91 16.73
C ALA A 137 1.02 -15.43 15.35
N ILE A 138 1.18 -16.74 15.16
CA ILE A 138 0.80 -17.49 13.96
C ILE A 138 -0.20 -18.58 14.35
N GLN A 139 -1.32 -18.68 13.62
CA GLN A 139 -2.33 -19.73 13.83
C GLN A 139 -2.81 -20.32 12.50
N ARG A 140 -3.08 -21.62 12.47
CA ARG A 140 -3.71 -22.31 11.34
C ARG A 140 -5.23 -22.41 11.55
N LYS A 141 -6.00 -22.14 10.49
CA LYS A 141 -7.46 -22.32 10.45
C LYS A 141 -7.84 -23.29 9.33
#